data_AF-A0A2D4MS45-F1
#
_entry.id   AF-A0A2D4MS45-F1
#
_cell.length_a   1.000
_cell.length_b   1.000
_cell.length_c   1.000
_cell.angle_alpha   90.00
_cell.angle_beta   90.00
_cell.angle_gamma   90.00
#
_symmetry.space_group_name_H-M   'P 1'
#
loop_
_entity.id
_entity.type
_entity.pdbx_description
1 polymer ?
#
loop_
_entity_poly.entity_id
_entity_poly.type
_entity_poly.pdbx_seq_one_letter_code
_entity_poly.pdbx_strand_id
1 'polypeptide(L)'
;MDALPNILSSVGGSGDLVSSQVEVQKLLIDERMRCEHHKTNYQTLKAEHTRLLDEYTKSQSELKQLLHEKQTIHDKFQLLLAELRGELLDKTREAEELKLQVITPQKLELLKAQIHHELETPMRERFCKLDEEVEKYRTEYNKLRYEHTFLKSEFEHQREEHVRVLQENKIRYEAEVTRLDKDKEELQNQLLSIDPTRDNKRVEALLREKAQLLQKLKGLEAEVT
;
A
#
# COMPACT_ATOMS: atom_id res chain seq x y z
N MET A 1 127.63 -47.30 16.36
CA MET A 1 128.62 -48.37 16.54
C MET A 1 127.83 -49.59 16.93
N ASP A 2 127.54 -50.45 15.96
CA ASP A 2 127.02 -51.80 16.18
C ASP A 2 127.90 -52.72 15.35
N ALA A 3 128.54 -53.65 16.05
CA ALA A 3 129.54 -54.55 15.51
C ALA A 3 128.87 -55.67 14.72
N LEU A 4 129.17 -55.75 13.43
CA LEU A 4 128.92 -56.92 12.59
C LEU A 4 129.97 -58.00 12.91
N PRO A 5 129.57 -59.26 13.17
CA PRO A 5 130.44 -60.40 12.98
C PRO A 5 130.19 -60.96 11.57
N ASN A 6 131.17 -60.76 10.71
CA ASN A 6 131.28 -61.33 9.38
C ASN A 6 132.01 -62.68 9.49
N ILE A 7 131.32 -63.82 9.35
CA ILE A 7 131.94 -65.11 9.03
C ILE A 7 131.00 -65.93 8.12
N LEU A 8 131.18 -65.77 6.81
CA LEU A 8 131.02 -66.80 5.78
C LEU A 8 132.22 -67.75 5.92
N SER A 9 132.23 -69.07 5.68
CA SER A 9 131.30 -70.12 5.27
C SER A 9 132.11 -71.44 5.32
N SER A 10 131.44 -72.60 5.30
CA SER A 10 131.74 -73.84 4.53
C SER A 10 131.08 -75.01 5.28
N VAL A 11 130.24 -75.89 4.71
CA VAL A 11 130.45 -76.80 3.57
C VAL A 11 129.06 -77.35 3.13
N GLY A 12 128.82 -77.49 1.81
CA GLY A 12 127.99 -78.57 1.22
C GLY A 12 126.56 -78.25 0.72
N GLY A 13 126.34 -78.35 -0.61
CA GLY A 13 125.01 -78.62 -1.20
C GLY A 13 124.51 -77.70 -2.33
N SER A 14 125.00 -77.87 -3.57
CA SER A 14 124.61 -77.04 -4.75
C SER A 14 123.17 -77.23 -5.28
N GLY A 15 122.36 -78.13 -4.68
CA GLY A 15 120.93 -78.27 -4.99
C GLY A 15 120.03 -77.31 -4.19
N ASP A 16 120.42 -76.96 -2.96
CA ASP A 16 119.65 -76.08 -2.07
C ASP A 16 119.74 -74.60 -2.48
N LEU A 17 120.86 -74.18 -3.10
CA LEU A 17 121.07 -72.79 -3.50
C LEU A 17 120.17 -72.36 -4.68
N VAL A 18 119.95 -73.25 -5.64
CA VAL A 18 119.08 -72.99 -6.81
C VAL A 18 117.61 -73.03 -6.42
N SER A 19 117.22 -73.94 -5.53
CA SER A 19 115.85 -73.99 -4.95
C SER A 19 115.54 -72.71 -4.17
N SER A 20 116.47 -72.27 -3.32
CA SER A 20 116.34 -71.04 -2.54
C SER A 20 116.24 -69.78 -3.41
N GLN A 21 116.98 -69.72 -4.52
CA GLN A 21 116.91 -68.58 -5.45
C GLN A 21 115.57 -68.51 -6.20
N VAL A 22 115.01 -69.65 -6.60
CA VAL A 22 113.68 -69.73 -7.24
C VAL A 22 112.58 -69.37 -6.24
N GLU A 23 112.70 -69.77 -4.98
CA GLU A 23 111.79 -69.37 -3.90
C GLU A 23 111.81 -67.86 -3.65
N VAL A 24 112.98 -67.23 -3.62
CA VAL A 24 113.11 -65.78 -3.46
C VAL A 24 112.50 -65.01 -4.64
N GLN A 25 112.68 -65.49 -5.88
CA GLN A 25 112.05 -64.87 -7.06
C GLN A 25 110.52 -65.00 -7.01
N LYS A 26 110.00 -66.15 -6.59
CA LYS A 26 108.56 -66.36 -6.39
C LYS A 26 108.00 -65.42 -5.33
N LEU A 27 108.67 -65.28 -4.19
CA LEU A 27 108.28 -64.34 -3.13
C LEU A 27 108.24 -62.88 -3.62
N LEU A 28 109.19 -62.46 -4.47
CA LEU A 28 109.18 -61.13 -5.06
C LEU A 28 108.04 -60.91 -6.07
N ILE A 29 107.67 -61.94 -6.83
CA ILE A 29 106.52 -61.90 -7.74
C ILE A 29 105.22 -61.81 -6.93
N ASP A 30 105.07 -62.65 -5.90
CA ASP A 30 103.91 -62.66 -5.01
C ASP A 30 103.77 -61.31 -4.27
N GLU A 31 104.88 -60.70 -3.87
CA GLU A 31 104.88 -59.39 -3.23
C GLU A 31 104.48 -58.26 -4.20
N ARG A 32 105.02 -58.25 -5.43
CA ARG A 32 104.58 -57.28 -6.45
C ARG A 32 103.09 -57.43 -6.76
N MET A 33 102.59 -58.66 -6.85
CA MET A 33 101.17 -58.94 -7.05
C MET A 33 100.32 -58.42 -5.89
N ARG A 34 100.76 -58.60 -4.64
CA ARG A 34 100.10 -58.01 -3.46
C ARG A 34 100.12 -56.47 -3.51
N CYS A 35 101.25 -55.85 -3.84
CA CYS A 35 101.35 -54.40 -3.95
C CYS A 35 100.39 -53.84 -5.01
N GLU A 36 100.33 -54.45 -6.21
CA GLU A 36 99.40 -54.04 -7.26
C GLU A 36 97.93 -54.28 -6.87
N HIS A 37 97.63 -55.36 -6.14
CA HIS A 37 96.30 -55.60 -5.60
C HIS A 37 95.90 -54.53 -4.57
N HIS A 38 96.78 -54.18 -3.63
CA HIS A 38 96.53 -53.11 -2.66
C HIS A 38 96.33 -51.75 -3.32
N LYS A 39 97.13 -51.43 -4.34
CA LYS A 39 96.98 -50.22 -5.15
C LYS A 39 95.64 -50.17 -5.88
N THR A 40 95.24 -51.27 -6.51
CA THR A 40 93.94 -51.40 -7.18
C THR A 40 92.80 -51.22 -6.17
N ASN A 41 92.86 -51.90 -5.03
CA ASN A 41 91.85 -51.78 -3.97
C ASN A 41 91.75 -50.35 -3.44
N TYR A 42 92.88 -49.67 -3.22
CA TYR A 42 92.88 -48.27 -2.79
C TYR A 42 92.25 -47.35 -3.83
N GLN A 43 92.56 -47.56 -5.12
CA GLN A 43 91.97 -46.77 -6.20
C GLN A 43 90.46 -46.98 -6.30
N THR A 44 89.98 -48.23 -6.21
CA THR A 44 88.55 -48.55 -6.17
C THR A 44 87.87 -47.90 -4.96
N LEU A 45 88.45 -48.03 -3.77
CA LEU A 45 87.89 -47.44 -2.55
C LEU A 45 87.83 -45.92 -2.63
N LYS A 46 88.84 -45.27 -3.21
CA LYS A 46 88.85 -43.82 -3.42
C LYS A 46 87.76 -43.40 -4.40
N ALA A 47 87.58 -44.13 -5.51
CA ALA A 47 86.53 -43.85 -6.48
C ALA A 47 85.13 -44.01 -5.85
N GLU A 48 84.92 -45.07 -5.08
CA GLU A 48 83.67 -45.29 -4.34
C GLU A 48 83.41 -44.21 -3.28
N HIS A 49 84.43 -43.80 -2.54
CA HIS A 49 84.31 -42.69 -1.58
C HIS A 49 83.94 -41.38 -2.27
N THR A 50 84.56 -41.05 -3.42
CA THR A 50 84.19 -39.86 -4.20
C THR A 50 82.76 -39.96 -4.71
N ARG A 51 82.34 -41.11 -5.24
CA ARG A 51 80.95 -41.33 -5.70
C ARG A 51 79.94 -41.12 -4.56
N LEU A 52 80.19 -41.72 -3.40
CA LEU A 52 79.32 -41.58 -2.23
C LEU A 52 79.28 -40.14 -1.71
N LEU A 53 80.40 -39.43 -1.75
CA LEU A 53 80.45 -38.01 -1.37
C LEU A 53 79.60 -37.15 -2.30
N ASP A 54 79.71 -37.37 -3.62
CA ASP A 54 78.91 -36.65 -4.62
C ASP A 54 77.41 -36.95 -4.47
N GLU A 55 77.04 -38.22 -4.23
CA GLU A 55 75.66 -38.63 -3.97
C GLU A 55 75.11 -38.02 -2.67
N TYR A 56 75.93 -37.95 -1.62
CA TYR A 56 75.57 -37.31 -0.35
C TYR A 56 75.34 -35.80 -0.55
N THR A 57 76.25 -35.11 -1.24
CA THR A 57 76.11 -33.67 -1.51
C THR A 57 74.87 -33.38 -2.38
N LYS A 58 74.61 -34.21 -3.39
CA LYS A 58 73.40 -34.10 -4.22
C LYS A 58 72.13 -34.27 -3.38
N SER A 59 72.05 -35.34 -2.58
CA SER A 59 70.90 -35.61 -1.70
C SER A 59 70.69 -34.49 -0.68
N GLN A 60 71.77 -33.92 -0.15
CA GLN A 60 71.69 -32.79 0.78
C GLN A 60 71.17 -31.51 0.08
N SER A 61 71.54 -31.27 -1.17
CA SER A 61 71.03 -30.13 -1.96
C SER A 61 69.54 -30.28 -2.28
N GLU A 62 69.11 -31.48 -2.67
CA GLU A 62 67.70 -31.81 -2.94
C GLU A 62 66.85 -31.65 -1.68
N LEU A 63 67.34 -32.11 -0.51
CA LEU A 63 66.65 -31.94 0.76
C LEU A 63 66.45 -30.45 1.11
N LYS A 64 67.47 -29.61 0.90
CA LYS A 64 67.37 -28.16 1.13
C LYS A 64 66.34 -27.51 0.21
N GLN A 65 66.33 -27.90 -1.07
CA GLN A 65 65.34 -27.41 -2.03
C GLN A 65 63.92 -27.81 -1.62
N LEU A 66 63.69 -29.09 -1.28
CA LEU A 66 62.37 -29.58 -0.84
C LEU A 66 61.89 -28.87 0.43
N LEU A 67 62.78 -28.56 1.37
CA LEU A 67 62.42 -27.79 2.56
C LEU A 67 62.00 -26.36 2.21
N HIS A 68 62.68 -25.70 1.28
CA HIS A 68 62.32 -24.37 0.82
C HIS A 68 60.99 -24.36 0.04
N GLU A 69 60.77 -25.35 -0.82
CA GLU A 69 59.51 -25.52 -1.54
C GLU A 69 58.34 -25.78 -0.57
N LYS A 70 58.53 -26.66 0.41
CA LYS A 70 57.55 -26.91 1.48
C LYS A 70 57.21 -25.61 2.21
N GLN A 71 58.21 -24.82 2.60
CA GLN A 71 57.98 -23.55 3.31
C GLN A 71 57.19 -22.58 2.43
N THR A 72 57.60 -22.42 1.17
CA THR A 72 56.92 -21.54 0.20
C THR A 72 55.46 -21.94 0.00
N ILE A 73 55.18 -23.23 -0.11
CA ILE A 73 53.81 -23.75 -0.24
C ILE A 73 53.01 -23.50 1.03
N HIS A 74 53.61 -23.70 2.20
CA HIS A 74 52.98 -23.43 3.48
C HIS A 74 52.56 -21.96 3.62
N ASP A 75 53.46 -21.03 3.28
CA ASP A 75 53.17 -19.59 3.35
C ASP A 75 52.04 -19.18 2.38
N LYS A 76 52.02 -19.75 1.17
CA LYS A 76 50.91 -19.55 0.22
C LYS A 76 49.58 -20.06 0.76
N PHE A 77 49.56 -21.24 1.39
CA PHE A 77 48.35 -21.77 2.01
C PHE A 77 47.89 -20.92 3.19
N GLN A 78 48.82 -20.39 4.00
CA GLN A 78 48.47 -19.47 5.09
C GLN A 78 47.81 -18.19 4.57
N LEU A 79 48.35 -17.61 3.50
CA LEU A 79 47.80 -16.41 2.87
C LEU A 79 46.40 -16.68 2.30
N LEU A 80 46.21 -17.78 1.56
CA LEU A 80 44.90 -18.17 1.04
C LEU A 80 43.87 -18.41 2.17
N LEU A 81 44.29 -19.04 3.27
CA LEU A 81 43.43 -19.23 4.44
C LEU A 81 43.03 -17.91 5.10
N ALA A 82 43.93 -16.92 5.12
CA ALA A 82 43.63 -15.59 5.64
C ALA A 82 42.63 -14.85 4.74
N GLU A 83 42.81 -14.91 3.41
CA GLU A 83 41.90 -14.31 2.43
C GLU A 83 40.48 -14.89 2.54
N LEU A 84 40.36 -16.23 2.54
CA LEU A 84 39.06 -16.90 2.65
C LEU A 84 38.34 -16.59 3.97
N ARG A 85 39.09 -16.44 5.08
CA ARG A 85 38.53 -16.01 6.36
C ARG A 85 38.03 -14.57 6.32
N GLY A 86 38.76 -13.68 5.64
CA GLY A 86 38.35 -12.30 5.40
C GLY A 86 37.06 -12.22 4.60
N GLU A 87 37.01 -12.90 3.44
CA GLU A 87 35.82 -12.94 2.59
C GLU A 87 34.59 -13.50 3.32
N LEU A 88 34.76 -14.56 4.11
CA LEU A 88 33.67 -15.12 4.92
C LEU A 88 33.13 -14.11 5.94
N LEU A 89 34.02 -13.35 6.59
CA LEU A 89 33.64 -12.33 7.56
C LEU A 89 32.85 -11.20 6.88
N ASP A 90 33.33 -10.73 5.73
CA ASP A 90 32.68 -9.65 4.98
C ASP A 90 31.31 -10.10 4.45
N LYS A 91 31.20 -11.33 3.94
CA LYS A 91 29.91 -11.91 3.53
C LYS A 91 28.94 -12.11 4.68
N THR A 92 29.45 -12.46 5.86
CA THR A 92 28.62 -12.57 7.07
C THR A 92 28.06 -11.19 7.47
N ARG A 93 28.89 -10.14 7.45
CA ARG A 93 28.45 -8.76 7.73
C ARG A 93 27.40 -8.27 6.74
N GLU A 94 27.64 -8.48 5.44
CA GLU A 94 26.68 -8.12 4.38
C GLU A 94 25.33 -8.83 4.58
N ALA A 95 25.35 -10.11 4.93
CA ALA A 95 24.14 -10.87 5.20
C ALA A 95 23.39 -10.37 6.45
N GLU A 96 24.10 -9.94 7.50
CA GLU A 96 23.51 -9.33 8.70
C GLU A 96 22.89 -7.96 8.39
N GLU A 97 23.55 -7.14 7.59
CA GLU A 97 23.03 -5.84 7.17
C GLU A 97 21.75 -5.99 6.34
N LEU A 98 21.73 -6.91 5.38
CA LEU A 98 20.53 -7.21 4.59
C LEU A 98 19.38 -7.70 5.48
N LYS A 99 19.64 -8.54 6.48
CA LYS A 99 18.60 -8.97 7.45
C LYS A 99 17.99 -7.82 8.23
N LEU A 100 18.74 -6.74 8.50
CA LEU A 100 18.22 -5.56 9.18
C LEU A 100 17.34 -4.69 8.26
N GLN A 101 17.70 -4.62 6.97
CA GLN A 101 16.97 -3.84 5.96
C GLN A 101 15.66 -4.52 5.51
N VAL A 102 15.63 -5.86 5.47
CA VAL A 102 14.43 -6.60 5.06
C VAL A 102 13.30 -6.36 6.05
N ILE A 103 12.14 -5.98 5.52
CA ILE A 103 10.90 -5.88 6.31
C ILE A 103 10.57 -7.30 6.81
N THR A 104 10.65 -7.47 8.12
CA THR A 104 10.25 -8.73 8.75
C THR A 104 8.73 -8.89 8.70
N PRO A 105 8.21 -10.13 8.68
CA PRO A 105 6.77 -10.37 8.73
C PRO A 105 6.07 -9.64 9.88
N GLN A 106 6.72 -9.53 11.05
CA GLN A 106 6.20 -8.81 12.21
C GLN A 106 6.11 -7.30 11.96
N LYS A 107 7.14 -6.70 11.33
CA LYS A 107 7.11 -5.28 10.94
C LYS A 107 6.02 -5.03 9.90
N LEU A 108 5.82 -5.95 8.97
CA LEU A 108 4.76 -5.86 7.97
C LEU A 108 3.37 -5.93 8.61
N GLU A 109 3.16 -6.83 9.56
CA GLU A 109 1.89 -6.96 10.27
C GLU A 109 1.58 -5.71 11.11
N LEU A 110 2.59 -5.15 11.79
CA LEU A 110 2.46 -3.87 12.48
C LEU A 110 2.10 -2.73 11.52
N LEU A 111 2.77 -2.65 10.38
CA LEU A 111 2.47 -1.62 9.37
C LEU A 111 1.05 -1.76 8.81
N LYS A 112 0.59 -3.00 8.57
CA LYS A 112 -0.80 -3.26 8.16
C LYS A 112 -1.79 -2.81 9.23
N ALA A 113 -1.52 -3.11 10.50
CA ALA A 113 -2.37 -2.67 11.61
C ALA A 113 -2.41 -1.14 11.73
N GLN A 114 -1.27 -0.46 11.54
CA GLN A 114 -1.20 1.00 11.49
C GLN A 114 -2.01 1.58 10.34
N ILE A 115 -1.84 1.08 9.11
CA ILE A 115 -2.63 1.51 7.95
C ILE A 115 -4.13 1.32 8.20
N HIS A 116 -4.52 0.18 8.77
CA HIS A 116 -5.92 -0.12 9.07
C HIS A 116 -6.51 0.87 10.10
N HIS A 117 -5.76 1.18 11.15
CA HIS A 117 -6.21 2.06 12.23
C HIS A 117 -6.18 3.54 11.85
N GLU A 118 -5.12 4.00 11.20
CA GLU A 118 -4.88 5.42 10.92
C GLU A 118 -5.59 5.90 9.65
N LEU A 119 -5.80 5.01 8.67
CA LEU A 119 -6.35 5.38 7.36
C LEU A 119 -7.67 4.68 7.08
N GLU A 120 -7.70 3.34 7.06
CA GLU A 120 -8.87 2.60 6.57
C GLU A 120 -10.10 2.80 7.46
N THR A 121 -9.93 2.74 8.78
CA THR A 121 -11.05 2.90 9.74
C THR A 121 -11.64 4.33 9.69
N PRO A 122 -10.83 5.41 9.80
CA PRO A 122 -11.36 6.77 9.71
C PRO A 122 -12.00 7.09 8.35
N MET A 123 -11.44 6.55 7.26
CA MET A 123 -12.04 6.74 5.93
C MET A 123 -13.41 6.06 5.85
N ARG A 124 -13.52 4.82 6.34
CA ARG A 124 -14.80 4.09 6.39
C ARG A 124 -15.85 4.86 7.20
N GLU A 125 -15.48 5.34 8.38
CA GLU A 125 -16.39 6.15 9.21
C GLU A 125 -16.84 7.44 8.54
N ARG A 126 -15.93 8.13 7.81
CA ARG A 126 -16.28 9.33 7.03
C ARG A 126 -17.28 9.02 5.93
N PHE A 127 -17.09 7.90 5.21
CA PHE A 127 -18.03 7.48 4.17
C PHE A 127 -19.40 7.13 4.76
N CYS A 128 -19.44 6.36 5.87
CA CYS A 128 -20.70 6.07 6.57
C CYS A 128 -21.45 7.33 6.98
N LYS A 129 -20.77 8.32 7.57
CA LYS A 129 -21.39 9.60 7.95
C LYS A 129 -21.92 10.38 6.75
N LEU A 130 -21.18 10.38 5.64
CA LEU A 130 -21.61 11.05 4.42
C LEU A 130 -22.86 10.38 3.82
N ASP A 131 -22.90 9.05 3.82
CA ASP A 131 -24.08 8.30 3.36
C ASP A 131 -25.31 8.57 4.24
N GLU A 132 -25.13 8.65 5.57
CA GLU A 132 -26.19 9.04 6.51
C GLU A 132 -26.70 10.46 6.26
N GLU A 133 -25.81 11.43 5.99
CA GLU A 133 -26.18 12.80 5.64
C GLU A 133 -26.96 12.85 4.31
N VAL A 134 -26.51 12.11 3.30
CA VAL A 134 -27.20 12.03 2.01
C VAL A 134 -28.62 11.48 2.18
N GLU A 135 -28.80 10.39 2.92
CA GLU A 135 -30.12 9.81 3.15
C GLU A 135 -31.02 10.71 4.03
N LYS A 136 -30.44 11.43 4.98
CA LYS A 136 -31.15 12.46 5.75
C LYS A 136 -31.67 13.57 4.83
N TYR A 137 -30.81 14.17 4.01
CA TYR A 137 -31.21 15.24 3.09
C TYR A 137 -32.20 14.75 2.02
N ARG A 138 -32.06 13.51 1.55
CA ARG A 138 -33.02 12.89 0.64
C ARG A 138 -34.41 12.76 1.27
N THR A 139 -34.46 12.36 2.54
CA THR A 139 -35.71 12.24 3.30
C THR A 139 -36.36 13.61 3.52
N GLU A 140 -35.58 14.61 3.93
CA GLU A 140 -36.04 15.98 4.11
C GLU A 140 -36.54 16.60 2.79
N TYR A 141 -35.81 16.42 1.70
CA TYR A 141 -36.21 16.86 0.36
C TYR A 141 -37.54 16.22 -0.06
N ASN A 142 -37.69 14.90 0.12
CA ASN A 142 -38.92 14.21 -0.23
C ASN A 142 -40.11 14.75 0.59
N LYS A 143 -39.93 14.94 1.90
CA LYS A 143 -40.94 15.54 2.78
C LYS A 143 -41.36 16.92 2.28
N LEU A 144 -40.39 17.81 2.04
CA LEU A 144 -40.66 19.16 1.57
C LEU A 144 -41.36 19.17 0.20
N ARG A 145 -40.98 18.25 -0.70
CA ARG A 145 -41.62 18.08 -2.00
C ARG A 145 -43.09 17.68 -1.87
N TYR A 146 -43.41 16.77 -0.94
CA TYR A 146 -44.80 16.39 -0.66
C TYR A 146 -45.58 17.55 -0.07
N GLU A 147 -45.05 18.25 0.93
CA GLU A 147 -45.68 19.42 1.54
C GLU A 147 -45.94 20.53 0.53
N HIS A 148 -44.97 20.83 -0.34
CA HIS A 148 -45.13 21.81 -1.41
C HIS A 148 -46.25 21.42 -2.39
N THR A 149 -46.31 20.16 -2.79
CA THR A 149 -47.35 19.67 -3.71
C THR A 149 -48.73 19.74 -3.07
N PHE A 150 -48.84 19.34 -1.81
CA PHE A 150 -50.06 19.42 -1.03
C PHE A 150 -50.55 20.88 -0.89
N LEU A 151 -49.67 21.79 -0.47
CA LEU A 151 -50.02 23.19 -0.27
C LEU A 151 -50.41 23.88 -1.59
N LYS A 152 -49.74 23.54 -2.69
CA LYS A 152 -50.10 24.03 -4.03
C LYS A 152 -51.51 23.59 -4.42
N SER A 153 -51.85 22.32 -4.19
CA SER A 153 -53.20 21.80 -4.47
C SER A 153 -54.27 22.48 -3.61
N GLU A 154 -54.03 22.67 -2.31
CA GLU A 154 -54.94 23.38 -1.41
C GLU A 154 -55.14 24.84 -1.85
N PHE A 155 -54.05 25.51 -2.24
CA PHE A 155 -54.12 26.88 -2.75
C PHE A 155 -54.93 26.98 -4.05
N GLU A 156 -54.72 26.07 -5.00
CA GLU A 156 -55.46 26.02 -6.25
C GLU A 156 -56.95 25.76 -6.00
N HIS A 157 -57.28 24.79 -5.14
CA HIS A 157 -58.66 24.49 -4.74
C HIS A 157 -59.35 25.69 -4.08
N GLN A 158 -58.70 26.31 -3.09
CA GLN A 158 -59.26 27.45 -2.38
C GLN A 158 -59.49 28.64 -3.33
N ARG A 159 -58.56 28.88 -4.26
CA ARG A 159 -58.70 29.91 -5.29
C ARG A 159 -59.90 29.64 -6.20
N GLU A 160 -60.09 28.40 -6.64
CA GLU A 160 -61.23 28.00 -7.49
C GLU A 160 -62.56 28.15 -6.77
N GLU A 161 -62.64 27.69 -5.51
CA GLU A 161 -63.85 27.85 -4.69
C GLU A 161 -64.17 29.32 -4.43
N HIS A 162 -63.17 30.16 -4.14
CA HIS A 162 -63.38 31.61 -4.03
C HIS A 162 -63.93 32.24 -5.31
N VAL A 163 -63.40 31.86 -6.48
CA VAL A 163 -63.92 32.34 -7.77
C VAL A 163 -65.37 31.89 -7.98
N ARG A 164 -65.68 30.62 -7.68
CA ARG A 164 -67.04 30.07 -7.80
C ARG A 164 -68.02 30.83 -6.90
N VAL A 165 -67.71 30.99 -5.62
CA VAL A 165 -68.57 31.70 -4.66
C VAL A 165 -68.79 33.15 -5.08
N LEU A 166 -67.74 33.82 -5.58
CA LEU A 166 -67.84 35.21 -6.04
C LEU A 166 -68.74 35.33 -7.28
N GLN A 167 -68.63 34.39 -8.23
CA GLN A 167 -69.51 34.32 -9.39
C GLN A 167 -70.97 34.03 -9.00
N GLU A 168 -71.19 33.08 -8.09
CA GLU A 168 -72.53 32.73 -7.62
C GLU A 168 -73.21 33.90 -6.90
N ASN A 169 -72.48 34.60 -6.03
CA ASN A 169 -72.97 35.80 -5.36
C ASN A 169 -73.25 36.92 -6.37
N LYS A 170 -72.39 37.12 -7.36
CA LYS A 170 -72.60 38.09 -8.43
C LYS A 170 -73.91 37.82 -9.17
N ILE A 171 -74.15 36.58 -9.59
CA ILE A 171 -75.40 36.19 -10.27
C ILE A 171 -76.61 36.43 -9.37
N ARG A 172 -76.53 36.06 -8.08
CA ARG A 172 -77.60 36.29 -7.10
C ARG A 172 -77.94 37.78 -6.96
N TYR A 173 -76.93 38.64 -6.83
CA TYR A 173 -77.14 40.08 -6.72
C TYR A 173 -77.64 40.70 -8.02
N GLU A 174 -77.15 40.28 -9.18
CA GLU A 174 -77.66 40.74 -10.48
C GLU A 174 -79.13 40.36 -10.69
N ALA A 175 -79.53 39.15 -10.28
CA ALA A 175 -80.93 38.72 -10.31
C ALA A 175 -81.81 39.54 -9.34
N GLU A 176 -81.33 39.82 -8.14
CA GLU A 176 -82.03 40.64 -7.14
C GLU A 176 -82.21 42.08 -7.63
N VAL A 177 -81.17 42.70 -8.19
CA VAL A 177 -81.23 44.03 -8.80
C VAL A 177 -82.26 44.04 -9.93
N THR A 178 -82.21 43.06 -10.83
CA THR A 178 -83.18 42.95 -11.93
C THR A 178 -84.61 42.81 -11.43
N ARG A 179 -84.85 42.06 -10.34
CA ARG A 179 -86.17 41.95 -9.72
C ARG A 179 -86.63 43.28 -9.13
N LEU A 180 -85.77 43.94 -8.34
CA LEU A 180 -86.07 45.22 -7.71
C LEU A 180 -86.32 46.34 -8.75
N ASP A 181 -85.59 46.33 -9.87
CA ASP A 181 -85.81 47.27 -10.97
C ASP A 181 -87.19 47.07 -11.61
N LYS A 182 -87.62 45.81 -11.79
CA LYS A 182 -88.98 45.51 -12.25
C LYS A 182 -90.04 45.95 -11.25
N ASP A 183 -89.88 45.60 -9.97
CA ASP A 183 -90.81 46.00 -8.90
C ASP A 183 -90.93 47.54 -8.84
N LYS A 184 -89.80 48.26 -9.01
CA LYS A 184 -89.76 49.73 -9.07
C LYS A 184 -90.49 50.27 -10.29
N GLU A 185 -90.29 49.69 -11.46
CA GLU A 185 -90.98 50.09 -12.70
C GLU A 185 -92.49 49.85 -12.57
N GLU A 186 -92.92 48.71 -12.01
CA GLU A 186 -94.32 48.40 -11.72
C GLU A 186 -94.95 49.42 -10.77
N LEU A 187 -94.28 49.75 -9.66
CA LEU A 187 -94.75 50.77 -8.71
C LEU A 187 -94.82 52.16 -9.34
N GLN A 188 -93.85 52.53 -10.18
CA GLN A 188 -93.88 53.79 -10.94
C GLN A 188 -95.07 53.84 -11.91
N ASN A 189 -95.32 52.75 -12.63
CA ASN A 189 -96.47 52.62 -13.53
C ASN A 189 -97.80 52.71 -12.76
N GLN A 190 -97.89 52.06 -11.59
CA GLN A 190 -99.06 52.20 -10.70
C GLN A 190 -99.26 53.65 -10.26
N LEU A 191 -98.20 54.34 -9.82
CA LEU A 191 -98.28 55.74 -9.40
C LEU A 191 -98.75 56.66 -10.53
N LEU A 192 -98.23 56.48 -11.76
CA LEU A 192 -98.63 57.25 -12.93
C LEU A 192 -100.08 56.97 -13.38
N SER A 193 -100.57 55.74 -13.16
CA SER A 193 -101.94 55.34 -13.51
C SER A 193 -103.01 55.88 -12.55
N ILE A 194 -102.62 56.34 -11.36
CA ILE A 194 -103.54 56.96 -10.40
C ILE A 194 -103.82 58.38 -10.89
N ASP A 195 -105.06 58.64 -11.34
CA ASP A 195 -105.50 60.00 -11.71
C ASP A 195 -105.26 60.95 -10.50
N PRO A 196 -104.38 61.96 -10.64
CA PRO A 196 -104.02 62.87 -9.55
C PRO A 196 -105.23 63.67 -9.03
N THR A 197 -106.26 63.78 -9.86
CA THR A 197 -107.51 64.46 -9.52
C THR A 197 -108.57 63.50 -9.00
N ARG A 198 -108.35 62.17 -8.98
CA ARG A 198 -109.35 61.19 -8.54
C ARG A 198 -109.78 61.44 -7.10
N ASP A 199 -108.80 61.66 -6.23
CA ASP A 199 -109.06 61.91 -4.81
C ASP A 199 -109.68 63.30 -4.61
N ASN A 200 -109.25 64.31 -5.37
CA ASN A 200 -109.91 65.63 -5.36
C ASN A 200 -111.35 65.58 -5.87
N LYS A 201 -111.63 64.88 -6.97
CA LYS A 201 -112.99 64.66 -7.51
C LYS A 201 -113.86 63.91 -6.51
N ARG A 202 -113.30 62.93 -5.81
CA ARG A 202 -113.97 62.20 -4.72
C ARG A 202 -114.28 63.11 -3.54
N VAL A 203 -113.34 63.98 -3.14
CA VAL A 203 -113.56 64.99 -2.09
C VAL A 203 -114.63 65.99 -2.52
N GLU A 204 -114.60 66.49 -3.75
CA GLU A 204 -115.62 67.41 -4.29
C GLU A 204 -117.02 66.78 -4.34
N ALA A 205 -117.11 65.50 -4.73
CA ALA A 205 -118.38 64.76 -4.73
C ALA A 205 -118.95 64.64 -3.32
N LEU A 206 -118.10 64.28 -2.34
CA LEU A 206 -118.48 64.20 -0.92
C LEU A 206 -118.87 65.57 -0.34
N LEU A 207 -118.19 66.66 -0.76
CA LEU A 207 -118.55 68.02 -0.35
C LEU A 207 -119.91 68.45 -0.92
N ARG A 208 -120.21 68.08 -2.18
CA ARG A 208 -121.53 68.30 -2.78
C ARG A 208 -122.63 67.52 -2.07
N GLU A 209 -122.39 66.25 -1.77
CA GLU A 209 -123.33 65.41 -1.02
C GLU A 209 -123.55 65.95 0.40
N LYS A 210 -122.48 66.36 1.10
CA LYS A 210 -122.57 67.04 2.39
C LYS A 210 -123.42 68.30 2.32
N ALA A 211 -123.23 69.14 1.30
CA ALA A 211 -124.03 70.35 1.13
C ALA A 211 -125.52 70.03 0.88
N GLN A 212 -125.82 69.00 0.08
CA GLN A 212 -127.19 68.54 -0.16
C GLN A 212 -127.84 67.98 1.11
N LEU A 213 -127.10 67.19 1.91
CA LEU A 213 -127.57 66.68 3.19
C LEU A 213 -127.82 67.81 4.19
N LEU A 214 -126.91 68.80 4.28
CA LEU A 214 -127.12 69.99 5.11
C LEU A 214 -128.33 70.80 4.68
N GLN A 215 -128.59 70.92 3.37
CA GLN A 215 -129.78 71.60 2.85
C GLN A 215 -131.07 70.83 3.17
N LYS A 216 -131.06 69.50 3.06
CA LYS A 216 -132.17 68.65 3.53
C LYS A 216 -132.39 68.79 5.02
N LEU A 217 -131.32 68.83 5.82
CA LEU A 217 -131.38 69.02 7.26
C LEU A 217 -132.02 70.36 7.61
N LYS A 218 -131.61 71.46 6.95
CA LYS A 218 -132.25 72.77 7.08
C LYS A 218 -133.72 72.78 6.65
N GLY A 219 -134.07 72.03 5.59
CA GLY A 219 -135.46 71.86 5.16
C GLY A 219 -136.30 71.15 6.20
N LEU A 220 -135.78 70.04 6.75
CA LEU A 220 -136.43 69.29 7.83
C LEU A 220 -136.49 70.09 9.14
N GLU A 221 -135.48 70.88 9.47
CA GLU A 221 -135.50 71.82 10.61
C GLU A 221 -136.56 72.93 10.41
N ALA A 222 -136.73 73.43 9.18
CA ALA A 222 -137.78 74.38 8.84
C ALA A 222 -139.20 73.76 8.83
N GLU A 223 -139.32 72.44 8.71
CA GLU A 223 -140.59 71.69 8.86
C GLU A 223 -140.91 71.36 10.33
N VAL A 224 -139.96 71.52 11.25
CA VAL A 224 -140.09 71.24 12.70
C VAL A 224 -140.25 72.53 13.54
N THR A 225 -140.25 73.71 12.91
CA THR A 225 -140.49 75.02 13.54
C THR A 225 -141.85 75.59 13.12
#